data_AF-A0A7C1YFV2-F1
#
_entry.id   AF-A0A7C1YFV2-F1
#
_cell.length_a   1.000
_cell.length_b   1.000
_cell.length_c   1.000
_cell.angle_alpha   90.00
_cell.angle_beta   90.00
_cell.angle_gamma   90.00
#
_symmetry.space_group_name_H-M   'P 1'
#
loop_
_entity.id
_entity.type
_entity.pdbx_description
1 polymer ?
#
loop_
_entity_poly.entity_id
_entity_poly.type
_entity_poly.pdbx_seq_one_letter_code
_entity_poly.pdbx_strand_id
1 'polypeptide(L)'
;MGKMKTAEKLPPIEQLRGRPLGRILMKMGVLSRDKVHECLNIQKQRGGDVRIGEIFMELGLVDETQLQVALAAKRGMEYVSIDGVDIPQDVVEKVP
;
A
#
# COMPACT_ATOMS: atom_id res chain seq x y z
N MET A 1 -21.05 -5.80 -3.38
CA MET A 1 -20.82 -6.66 -2.20
C MET A 1 -19.34 -6.61 -1.87
N GLY A 2 -18.97 -5.85 -0.85
CA GLY A 2 -17.61 -5.77 -0.35
C GLY A 2 -17.68 -5.10 1.01
N LYS A 3 -18.07 -5.87 2.03
CA LYS A 3 -18.14 -5.33 3.39
C LYS A 3 -16.71 -4.97 3.80
N MET A 4 -16.42 -3.68 3.95
CA MET A 4 -15.29 -3.19 4.74
C MET A 4 -15.48 -3.73 6.16
N LYS A 5 -14.98 -4.94 6.40
CA LYS A 5 -14.82 -5.48 7.73
C LYS A 5 -13.36 -5.30 8.10
N THR A 6 -13.19 -4.68 9.26
CA THR A 6 -11.94 -4.52 10.00
C THR A 6 -10.98 -3.45 9.45
N ALA A 7 -11.25 -2.21 9.85
CA ALA A 7 -10.17 -1.33 10.28
C ALA A 7 -9.50 -1.95 11.53
N GLU A 8 -8.73 -3.03 11.36
CA GLU A 8 -7.70 -3.33 12.34
C GLU A 8 -6.71 -2.18 12.26
N LYS A 9 -6.51 -1.48 13.38
CA LYS A 9 -5.56 -0.37 13.49
C LYS A 9 -4.26 -0.80 12.82
N LEU A 10 -3.88 -0.10 11.74
CA LEU A 10 -2.59 -0.32 11.10
C LEU A 10 -1.52 -0.38 12.19
N PRO A 11 -0.62 -1.38 12.16
CA PRO A 11 0.44 -1.44 13.16
C PRO A 11 1.22 -0.13 13.13
N PRO A 12 1.75 0.34 14.27
CA PRO A 12 2.38 1.65 14.38
C PRO A 12 3.33 1.91 13.22
N ILE A 13 3.18 3.07 12.57
CA ILE A 13 3.87 3.41 11.31
C ILE A 13 5.39 3.29 11.43
N GLU A 14 5.93 3.56 12.61
CA GLU A 14 7.34 3.38 12.95
C GLU A 14 7.84 1.95 12.71
N GLN A 15 6.97 0.94 12.89
CA GLN A 15 7.30 -0.47 12.64
C GLN A 15 7.30 -0.83 11.15
N LEU A 16 6.69 -0.01 10.30
CA LEU A 16 6.50 -0.22 8.87
C LEU A 16 7.48 0.59 8.01
N ARG A 17 7.97 1.72 8.54
CA ARG A 17 8.94 2.60 7.87
C ARG A 17 10.16 1.81 7.38
N GLY A 18 10.49 1.97 6.10
CA GLY A 18 11.65 1.34 5.47
C GLY A 18 11.52 -0.18 5.21
N ARG A 19 10.40 -0.82 5.58
CA ARG A 19 10.20 -2.25 5.34
C ARG A 19 9.86 -2.54 3.87
N PRO A 20 10.15 -3.75 3.36
CA PRO A 20 9.70 -4.17 2.03
C PRO A 20 8.17 -4.15 1.93
N LEU A 21 7.65 -3.77 0.76
CA LEU A 21 6.20 -3.61 0.53
C LEU A 21 5.42 -4.89 0.86
N GLY A 22 5.88 -6.06 0.41
CA GLY A 22 5.24 -7.34 0.72
C GLY A 22 5.18 -7.63 2.23
N ARG A 23 6.16 -7.21 3.03
CA ARG A 23 6.14 -7.37 4.50
C ARG A 23 5.10 -6.47 5.15
N ILE A 24 4.93 -5.26 4.64
CA ILE A 24 3.93 -4.32 5.12
C ILE A 24 2.52 -4.87 4.83
N LEU A 25 2.28 -5.30 3.59
CA LEU A 25 1.00 -5.90 3.19
C LEU A 25 0.68 -7.20 3.95
N MET A 26 1.68 -8.01 4.30
CA MET A 26 1.49 -9.15 5.21
C MET A 26 1.10 -8.72 6.62
N LYS A 27 1.77 -7.69 7.17
CA LYS A 27 1.43 -7.16 8.51
C LYS A 27 0.05 -6.51 8.56
N MET A 28 -0.42 -6.00 7.42
CA MET A 28 -1.78 -5.46 7.26
C MET A 28 -2.84 -6.55 7.05
N GLY A 29 -2.45 -7.83 6.99
CA GLY A 29 -3.38 -8.95 6.74
C GLY A 29 -3.87 -9.04 5.30
N VAL A 30 -3.31 -8.26 4.37
CA VAL A 30 -3.76 -8.19 2.97
C VAL A 30 -3.16 -9.33 2.13
N LEU A 31 -1.89 -9.67 2.36
CA LEU A 31 -1.18 -10.72 1.64
C LEU A 31 -0.71 -11.83 2.57
N SER A 32 -0.67 -13.06 2.06
CA SER A 32 0.04 -14.16 2.71
C SER A 32 1.49 -14.23 2.22
N ARG A 33 2.34 -14.92 2.99
CA ARG A 33 3.75 -15.14 2.61
C ARG A 33 3.88 -15.85 1.26
N ASP A 34 3.02 -16.84 1.01
CA ASP A 34 3.05 -17.62 -0.22
C ASP A 34 2.72 -16.74 -1.43
N LYS A 35 1.74 -15.85 -1.31
CA LYS A 35 1.40 -14.89 -2.37
C LYS A 35 2.52 -13.89 -2.64
N VAL A 36 3.21 -13.41 -1.61
CA VAL A 36 4.38 -12.56 -1.79
C VAL A 36 5.49 -13.30 -2.55
N HIS A 37 5.77 -14.56 -2.21
CA HIS A 37 6.78 -15.35 -2.92
C HIS A 37 6.38 -15.63 -4.39
N GLU A 38 5.12 -15.98 -4.64
CA GLU A 38 4.58 -16.17 -5.98
C GLU A 38 4.82 -14.94 -6.87
N CYS A 39 4.48 -13.75 -6.35
CA CYS A 39 4.67 -12.49 -7.07
C CYS A 39 6.15 -12.15 -7.30
N LEU A 40 7.03 -12.45 -6.34
CA LEU A 40 8.47 -12.27 -6.50
C LEU A 40 9.04 -13.18 -7.59
N ASN A 41 8.52 -14.39 -7.74
CA ASN A 41 8.92 -15.29 -8.82
C ASN A 41 8.47 -14.74 -10.19
N ILE A 42 7.24 -14.24 -10.28
CA ILE A 42 6.74 -13.57 -11.48
C ILE A 42 7.60 -12.35 -11.82
N GLN A 43 7.95 -11.53 -10.82
CA GLN A 43 8.80 -10.36 -11.02
C GLN A 43 10.16 -10.74 -11.62
N LYS A 44 10.79 -11.81 -11.12
CA LYS A 44 12.06 -12.34 -11.64
C LYS A 44 11.92 -12.85 -13.08
N GLN A 45 10.83 -13.55 -13.40
CA GLN A 45 10.57 -14.04 -14.76
C GLN A 45 10.37 -12.90 -15.76
N ARG A 46 9.82 -11.76 -15.32
CA ARG A 46 9.64 -10.55 -16.13
C ARG A 46 10.88 -9.63 -16.18
N GLY A 47 12.06 -10.14 -15.83
CA GLY A 47 13.32 -9.39 -15.93
C GLY A 47 13.55 -8.36 -14.81
N GLY A 48 12.65 -8.25 -13.83
CA GLY A 48 12.80 -7.33 -12.69
C GLY A 48 12.41 -5.87 -12.95
N ASP A 49 12.05 -5.51 -14.19
CA ASP A 49 11.67 -4.13 -14.56
C ASP A 49 10.29 -3.73 -14.02
N VAL A 50 9.39 -4.71 -13.86
CA VAL A 50 8.03 -4.50 -13.35
C VAL A 50 8.07 -4.31 -11.84
N ARG A 51 7.32 -3.31 -11.33
CA ARG A 51 7.25 -3.08 -9.88
C ARG A 51 6.43 -4.17 -9.22
N ILE A 52 6.90 -4.67 -8.07
CA ILE A 52 6.17 -5.71 -7.33
C ILE A 52 4.74 -5.32 -6.94
N GLY A 53 4.49 -4.02 -6.69
CA GLY A 53 3.16 -3.49 -6.40
C GLY A 53 2.19 -3.57 -7.60
N GLU A 54 2.71 -3.39 -8.82
CA GLU A 54 1.92 -3.55 -10.05
C GLU A 54 1.50 -5.01 -10.21
N ILE A 55 2.41 -5.95 -9.95
CA ILE A 55 2.11 -7.39 -9.99
C ILE A 55 1.04 -7.77 -8.96
N PHE A 56 1.08 -7.19 -7.75
CA PHE A 56 0.03 -7.43 -6.75
C PHE A 56 -1.35 -6.98 -7.24
N MET A 57 -1.44 -5.82 -7.92
CA MET A 57 -2.69 -5.32 -8.48
C MET A 57 -3.16 -6.12 -9.69
N GLU A 58 -2.26 -6.45 -10.63
CA GLU A 58 -2.56 -7.27 -11.81
C GLU A 58 -3.16 -8.62 -11.44
N LEU A 59 -2.68 -9.23 -10.36
CA LEU A 59 -3.19 -10.51 -9.85
C LEU A 59 -4.44 -10.36 -8.97
N GLY A 60 -4.96 -9.14 -8.79
CA GLY A 60 -6.13 -8.85 -7.96
C GLY A 60 -5.91 -9.14 -6.47
N LEU A 61 -4.66 -9.17 -6.02
CA LEU A 61 -4.31 -9.50 -4.62
C LEU A 61 -4.36 -8.27 -3.70
N VAL A 62 -4.20 -7.08 -4.28
CA VAL A 62 -4.35 -5.80 -3.59
C VAL A 62 -5.15 -4.85 -4.48
N ASP A 63 -5.95 -3.99 -3.86
CA ASP A 63 -6.54 -2.84 -4.54
C ASP A 63 -5.62 -1.61 -4.46
N GLU A 64 -5.99 -0.56 -5.20
CA GLU A 64 -5.24 0.69 -5.24
C GLU A 64 -5.13 1.35 -3.85
N THR A 65 -6.21 1.35 -3.07
CA THR A 65 -6.23 1.98 -1.75
C THR A 65 -5.28 1.25 -0.79
N GLN A 66 -5.34 -0.07 -0.74
CA GLN A 66 -4.46 -0.92 0.05
C GLN A 66 -2.99 -0.72 -0.35
N LEU A 67 -2.70 -0.61 -1.65
CA LEU A 67 -1.37 -0.34 -2.14
C LEU A 67 -0.87 1.05 -1.68
N GLN A 68 -1.70 2.09 -1.81
CA GLN A 68 -1.35 3.45 -1.37
C GLN A 68 -1.11 3.53 0.13
N VAL A 69 -1.96 2.90 0.95
CA VAL A 69 -1.77 2.80 2.41
C VAL A 69 -0.44 2.14 2.73
N ALA A 70 -0.12 1.01 2.08
CA ALA A 70 1.14 0.31 2.32
C ALA A 70 2.37 1.15 1.88
N LEU A 71 2.25 1.92 0.80
CA LEU A 71 3.30 2.83 0.32
C LEU A 71 3.51 4.04 1.24
N ALA A 72 2.43 4.61 1.78
CA ALA A 72 2.50 5.67 2.80
C ALA A 72 3.18 5.15 4.07
N ALA A 73 2.75 3.98 4.56
CA ALA A 73 3.35 3.33 5.72
C ALA A 73 4.83 3.01 5.51
N LYS A 74 5.23 2.57 4.31
CA LYS A 74 6.65 2.34 3.94
C LYS A 74 7.48 3.60 4.08
N ARG A 75 6.91 4.76 3.75
CA ARG A 75 7.54 6.08 3.90
C ARG A 75 7.42 6.66 5.31
N GLY A 76 6.66 6.00 6.17
CA GLY A 76 6.45 6.48 7.53
C GLY A 76 5.40 7.60 7.62
N MET A 77 4.46 7.64 6.67
CA MET A 77 3.38 8.64 6.58
C MET A 77 2.04 7.96 6.82
N GLU A 78 1.10 8.71 7.42
CA GLU A 78 -0.30 8.30 7.47
C GLU A 78 -0.94 8.44 6.10
N TYR A 79 -1.84 7.52 5.78
CA TYR A 79 -2.68 7.63 4.59
C TYR A 79 -3.98 8.32 4.97
N VAL A 80 -4.30 9.42 4.30
CA VAL A 80 -5.56 10.14 4.47
C VAL A 80 -6.24 10.26 3.11
N SER A 81 -7.56 10.10 3.08
CA SER A 81 -8.31 10.39 1.86
C SER A 81 -8.47 11.89 1.71
N ILE A 82 -8.16 12.34 0.49
CA ILE A 82 -8.59 13.58 -0.15
C ILE A 82 -10.01 14.05 0.09
N ASP A 83 -10.89 13.07 -0.13
CA ASP A 83 -12.22 13.32 -0.62
C ASP A 83 -13.10 13.87 0.50
N GLY A 84 -13.65 15.06 0.28
CA GLY A 84 -14.50 15.75 1.25
C GLY A 84 -13.74 16.46 2.37
N VAL A 85 -12.41 16.58 2.28
CA VAL A 85 -11.63 17.44 3.18
C VAL A 85 -11.71 18.88 2.66
N ASP A 86 -12.17 19.79 3.51
CA ASP A 86 -12.12 21.23 3.21
C ASP A 86 -10.68 21.73 3.41
N ILE A 87 -10.00 22.03 2.29
CA ILE A 87 -8.61 22.49 2.29
C ILE A 87 -8.62 24.00 2.05
N PRO A 88 -8.14 24.82 3.02
CA PRO A 88 -8.08 26.27 2.86
C PRO A 88 -7.28 26.69 1.62
N GLN A 89 -7.77 27.71 0.92
CA GLN A 89 -7.16 28.18 -0.33
C GLN A 89 -5.71 28.65 -0.13
N ASP A 90 -5.38 29.28 1.00
CA ASP A 90 -4.03 29.75 1.33
C ASP A 90 -3.03 28.60 1.55
N VAL A 91 -3.51 27.37 1.79
CA VAL A 91 -2.70 26.16 1.84
C VAL A 91 -2.45 25.62 0.45
N VAL A 92 -3.47 25.64 -0.43
CA VAL A 92 -3.34 25.20 -1.83
C VAL A 92 -2.32 26.06 -2.58
N GLU A 93 -2.34 27.37 -2.36
CA GLU A 93 -1.41 28.33 -2.98
C GLU A 93 0.07 28.12 -2.59
N LYS A 94 0.35 27.32 -1.55
CA LYS A 94 1.73 27.01 -1.12
C LYS A 94 2.36 25.83 -1.85
N VAL A 95 1.59 25.08 -2.65
CA VAL A 95 2.09 23.96 -3.45
C VAL A 95 2.35 24.47 -4.88
N PRO A 96 3.61 24.49 -5.35
CA PRO A 96 3.99 25.06 -6.65
C PRO A 96 3.52 24.23 -7.86
#